data_AF-A0A7V5BCQ0-F1
#
_entry.id   AF-A0A7V5BCQ0-F1
#
_cell.length_a   1.000
_cell.length_b   1.000
_cell.length_c   1.000
_cell.angle_alpha   90.00
_cell.angle_beta   90.00
_cell.angle_gamma   90.00
#
_symmetry.space_group_name_H-M   'P 1'
#
loop_
_entity.id
_entity.type
_entity.pdbx_description
1 polymer ?
#
loop_
_entity_poly.entity_id
_entity_poly.type
_entity_poly.pdbx_seq_one_letter_code
_entity_poly.pdbx_strand_id
1 'polypeptide(L)' 'MSFEKELQARSESKCELCESTNQLSVYAVQPKRNDNPDDYAYLCAHCIEQIENPDSIEPNHWRCLNNSMWSAVPAVQVL' A
#
# COMPACT_ATOMS: atom_id res chain seq x y z
N MET A 1 -0.50 15.69 8.89
CA MET A 1 0.58 16.06 7.96
C MET A 1 0.31 15.39 6.61
N SER A 2 0.86 15.86 5.48
CA SER A 2 0.78 15.09 4.23
C SER A 2 2.08 14.31 4.05
N PHE A 3 2.01 12.98 4.25
CA PHE A 3 3.15 12.07 4.04
C PHE A 3 3.36 11.70 2.58
N GLU A 4 2.46 12.13 1.69
CA GLU A 4 2.41 11.76 0.28
C GLU A 4 3.76 11.90 -0.45
N LYS A 5 4.51 12.97 -0.21
CA LYS A 5 5.83 13.17 -0.85
C LYS A 5 6.87 12.13 -0.44
N GLU A 6 6.85 11.70 0.81
CA GLU A 6 7.78 10.69 1.33
C GLU A 6 7.42 9.30 0.80
N LEU A 7 6.12 9.00 0.79
CA LEU A 7 5.55 7.81 0.17
C LEU A 7 5.89 7.72 -1.33
N GLN A 8 5.72 8.81 -2.07
CA GLN A 8 6.13 8.89 -3.49
C GLN A 8 7.63 8.68 -3.69
N ALA A 9 8.47 9.24 -2.80
CA ALA A 9 9.92 9.10 -2.91
C ALA A 9 10.36 7.64 -2.65
N ARG A 10 9.84 7.00 -1.60
CA ARG A 10 10.24 5.61 -1.24
C ARG A 10 9.68 4.57 -2.20
N SER A 11 8.49 4.81 -2.76
CA SER A 11 7.84 3.88 -3.68
C SER A 11 8.22 4.13 -5.14
N GLU A 12 9.09 5.11 -5.41
CA GLU A 12 9.40 5.60 -6.76
C GLU A 12 8.14 6.00 -7.55
N SER A 13 7.14 6.56 -6.87
CA SER A 13 5.81 6.88 -7.43
C SER A 13 5.11 5.68 -8.06
N LYS A 14 5.29 4.49 -7.47
CA LYS A 14 4.58 3.25 -7.81
C LYS A 14 3.79 2.74 -6.61
N CYS A 15 2.85 1.84 -6.86
CA CYS A 15 2.15 1.11 -5.83
C CYS A 15 3.13 0.20 -5.08
N GLU A 16 3.15 0.27 -3.75
CA GLU A 16 4.07 -0.51 -2.92
C GLU A 16 3.72 -2.00 -2.85
N LEU A 17 2.60 -2.42 -3.45
CA LEU A 17 2.20 -3.81 -3.58
C LEU A 17 2.44 -4.33 -4.99
N CYS A 18 1.82 -3.71 -5.99
CA CYS A 18 1.75 -4.23 -7.36
C CYS A 18 2.58 -3.44 -8.39
N GLU A 19 3.36 -2.44 -7.97
CA GLU A 19 4.22 -1.59 -8.81
C GLU A 19 3.48 -0.73 -9.86
N SER A 20 2.14 -0.76 -9.88
CA SER A 20 1.32 0.08 -10.76
C SER A 20 1.58 1.57 -10.51
N THR A 21 1.54 2.39 -11.55
CA THR A 21 1.64 3.86 -11.46
C THR A 21 0.28 4.55 -11.54
N ASN A 22 -0.81 3.78 -11.60
CA ASN A 22 -2.14 4.31 -11.86
C ASN A 22 -2.91 4.61 -10.57
N GLN A 23 -3.55 5.79 -10.50
CA GLN A 23 -4.44 6.21 -9.40
C GLN A 23 -3.89 5.88 -8.01
N LEU A 24 -2.69 6.38 -7.73
CA LEU A 24 -2.01 6.17 -6.45
C LEU A 24 -2.54 7.12 -5.38
N SER A 25 -2.63 6.62 -4.15
CA SER A 25 -3.07 7.39 -3.01
C SER A 25 -2.45 6.87 -1.71
N VAL A 26 -2.45 7.73 -0.69
CA VAL A 26 -1.96 7.38 0.65
C VAL A 26 -3.03 6.56 1.36
N TYR A 27 -2.70 5.32 1.66
CA TYR A 27 -3.53 4.39 2.42
C TYR A 27 -3.05 4.30 3.87
N ALA A 28 -3.97 4.41 4.82
CA ALA A 28 -3.66 4.29 6.24
C ALA A 28 -3.73 2.83 6.69
N VAL A 29 -2.61 2.24 7.09
CA VAL A 29 -2.56 0.86 7.54
C VAL A 29 -2.87 0.80 9.03
N GLN A 30 -3.82 -0.06 9.41
CA GLN A 30 -4.23 -0.21 10.80
C GLN A 30 -3.48 -1.38 11.48
N PRO A 31 -3.17 -1.27 12.78
CA PRO A 31 -3.38 -0.13 13.66
C PRO A 31 -2.28 0.94 13.53
N LYS A 32 -2.66 2.22 13.43
CA LYS A 32 -1.68 3.33 13.48
C LYS A 32 -1.00 3.40 14.84
N ARG A 33 0.33 3.52 14.86
CA ARG A 33 1.10 3.59 16.11
C ARG A 33 1.48 5.01 16.50
N ASN A 34 2.02 5.81 15.57
CA ASN A 34 2.67 7.09 15.92
C ASN A 34 2.45 8.21 14.90
N ASP A 35 1.49 8.08 13.98
CA ASP A 35 1.23 9.01 12.87
C ASP A 35 2.54 9.32 12.12
N ASN A 36 3.26 8.27 11.74
CA ASN A 36 4.51 8.34 11.00
C ASN A 36 4.32 7.77 9.58
N PRO A 37 5.26 8.03 8.65
CA PRO A 37 5.22 7.46 7.29
C PRO A 37 5.13 5.92 7.26
N ASP A 38 5.64 5.24 8.30
CA ASP A 38 5.58 3.78 8.45
C ASP A 38 4.19 3.25 8.85
N ASP A 39 3.22 4.13 9.14
CA ASP A 39 1.80 3.80 9.38
C ASP A 39 0.96 3.93 8.09
N TYR A 40 1.57 4.30 6.96
CA TYR A 40 0.89 4.53 5.69
C TYR A 40 1.55 3.76 4.56
N ALA A 41 0.81 3.41 3.50
CA ALA A 41 1.31 2.80 2.28
C ALA A 41 0.84 3.57 1.04
N TYR A 42 1.62 3.58 -0.04
CA TYR A 42 1.24 4.22 -1.30
C TYR A 42 0.68 3.18 -2.25
N LEU A 43 -0.65 3.18 -2.40
CA LEU A 43 -1.36 2.10 -3.06
C LEU A 43 -2.18 2.63 -4.25
N CYS A 44 -2.31 1.80 -5.28
CA CYS A 44 -3.24 2.08 -6.36
C CYS A 44 -4.68 1.81 -5.92
N ALA A 45 -5.64 2.45 -6.59
CA ALA A 45 -7.06 2.28 -6.32
C ALA A 45 -7.49 0.79 -6.31
N HIS A 46 -6.92 -0.04 -7.18
CA HIS A 46 -7.29 -1.46 -7.26
C HIS A 46 -6.79 -2.28 -6.06
N CYS A 47 -5.58 -2.02 -5.56
CA CYS A 47 -5.12 -2.65 -4.32
C CYS A 47 -5.99 -2.25 -3.13
N ILE A 48 -6.32 -0.95 -3.02
CA ILE A 48 -7.17 -0.43 -1.94
C ILE A 48 -8.56 -1.10 -1.98
N GLU A 49 -9.17 -1.16 -3.16
CA GLU A 49 -10.47 -1.80 -3.35
C GLU A 49 -10.46 -3.26 -2.90
N GLN A 50 -9.44 -4.05 -3.28
CA GLN A 50 -9.38 -5.45 -2.88
C GLN A 50 -9.11 -5.63 -1.37
N ILE A 51 -8.35 -4.73 -0.74
CA ILE A 51 -8.09 -4.74 0.71
C ILE A 51 -9.37 -4.44 1.49
N GLU A 52 -10.14 -3.43 1.05
CA GLU A 52 -11.36 -3.00 1.75
C GLU A 52 -12.59 -3.86 1.39
N ASN A 53 -12.58 -4.52 0.24
CA ASN A 53 -13.69 -5.34 -0.25
C ASN A 53 -13.22 -6.76 -0.65
N PRO A 54 -13.15 -7.70 0.32
CA PRO A 54 -12.74 -9.08 0.08
C PRO A 54 -13.60 -9.83 -0.93
N ASP A 55 -14.86 -9.42 -1.14
CA ASP A 55 -15.77 -10.06 -2.10
C ASP A 55 -15.43 -9.70 -3.56
N SER A 56 -14.58 -8.68 -3.78
CA SER A 56 -14.18 -8.18 -5.10
C SER A 56 -12.72 -8.46 -5.44
N ILE A 57 -12.09 -9.42 -4.75
CA ILE A 57 -10.70 -9.81 -4.99
C ILE A 57 -10.53 -10.35 -6.42
N GLU A 58 -9.60 -9.76 -7.18
CA GLU A 58 -9.09 -10.34 -8.42
C GLU A 58 -7.84 -11.19 -8.09
N PRO A 59 -7.90 -12.53 -8.23
CA PRO A 59 -6.86 -13.40 -7.71
C PRO A 59 -5.46 -13.19 -8.29
N ASN A 60 -5.33 -12.73 -9.54
CA ASN A 60 -4.01 -12.52 -10.13
C ASN A 60 -3.33 -11.26 -9.56
N HIS A 61 -4.10 -10.18 -9.36
CA HIS A 61 -3.62 -8.95 -8.75
C HIS A 61 -3.30 -9.16 -7.27
N TRP A 62 -4.15 -9.87 -6.53
CA TRP A 62 -3.99 -10.13 -5.09
C TRP A 62 -2.68 -10.86 -4.73
N ARG A 63 -2.05 -11.55 -5.70
CA ARG A 63 -0.74 -12.20 -5.51
C ARG A 63 0.36 -11.24 -5.08
N CYS A 64 0.21 -9.94 -5.32
CA CYS A 64 1.18 -8.93 -4.87
C CYS A 64 1.40 -8.94 -3.34
N LEU A 65 0.41 -9.35 -2.54
CA LEU A 65 0.55 -9.48 -1.08
C LEU A 65 1.55 -10.58 -0.66
N ASN A 66 1.86 -11.54 -1.53
CA ASN A 66 2.91 -12.52 -1.21
C ASN A 66 4.29 -11.85 -1.10
N ASN A 67 4.49 -10.78 -1.85
CA ASN A 67 5.71 -9.99 -1.81
C ASN A 67 5.69 -8.97 -0.67
N SER A 68 4.51 -8.44 -0.32
CA SER A 68 4.35 -7.43 0.74
C SER A 68 4.91 -7.91 2.08
N MET A 69 4.67 -9.18 2.44
CA MET A 69 5.17 -9.81 3.67
C MET A 69 6.69 -9.72 3.89
N TRP A 70 7.47 -9.54 2.81
CA TRP A 70 8.92 -9.44 2.85
C TRP A 70 9.44 -8.00 2.75
N SER A 71 8.53 -7.02 2.69
CA SER A 71 8.87 -5.61 2.61
C SER A 71 9.59 -5.15 3.87
N ALA A 72 10.63 -4.32 3.68
CA ALA A 72 11.29 -3.62 4.77
C ALA A 72 10.45 -2.44 5.29
N VAL A 73 9.40 -2.03 4.57
CA VAL A 73 8.48 -0.97 4.97
C VAL A 73 7.40 -1.56 5.88
N PRO A 74 7.32 -1.17 7.17
CA PRO A 74 6.40 -1.79 8.13
C PRO A 74 4.93 -1.75 7.71
N ALA A 75 4.46 -0.62 7.16
CA ALA A 75 3.10 -0.49 6.64
C ALA A 75 2.78 -1.52 5.56
N VAL A 76 3.73 -1.75 4.65
CA VAL A 76 3.56 -2.67 3.52
C VAL A 76 3.65 -4.12 3.99
N GLN A 77 4.50 -4.40 4.98
CA GLN A 77 4.72 -5.75 5.51
C GLN A 77 3.45 -6.42 6.08
N VAL A 78 2.55 -5.62 6.64
CA VAL A 78 1.37 -6.11 7.37
C VAL A 78 0.07 -6.03 6.56
N LEU A 79 0.16 -5.62 5.28
CA LEU A 79 -0.92 -5.69 4.29
C LEU A 79 -0.97 -7.08 3.66
#